data_AF-A0A1B6IV78-F1
#
_entry.id   AF-A0A1B6IV78-F1
#
_cell.length_a   1.000
_cell.length_b   1.000
_cell.length_c   1.000
_cell.angle_alpha   90.00
_cell.angle_beta   90.00
_cell.angle_gamma   90.00
#
_symmetry.space_group_name_H-M   'P 1'
#
loop_
_entity.id
_entity.type
_entity.pdbx_description
1 polymer ?
#
loop_
_entity_poly.entity_id
_entity_poly.type
_entity_poly.pdbx_seq_one_letter_code
_entity_poly.pdbx_strand_id
1 'polypeptide(L)'
;NNSISVLAPGLLEGLDQLLVLDLSYNELTSSWVNRDTFSGLVRLVVLNLGHNQISRIDTHVFQDLYTLQILNLEYNEIDTIAEGAFLTLSNLHALTLSHNNLLKIEPFYFSGLYVVNQLFLDHNHITEIDHRAFENCTNLKDLGLSSNSLTRIPEAIKLIGLLKSLDLGRNKIKNVENSSFQALDHLFSII
;
A
#
# COMPACT_ATOMS: atom_id res chain seq x y z
N ASN A 1 3.52 16.84 -15.64
CA ASN A 1 2.79 17.94 -14.98
C ASN A 1 1.49 18.17 -15.72
N ASN A 2 0.48 17.41 -15.35
CA ASN A 2 -0.89 17.68 -15.76
C ASN A 2 -1.62 18.23 -14.53
N SER A 3 -2.63 19.08 -14.72
CA SER A 3 -3.47 19.61 -13.62
C SER A 3 -4.84 18.94 -13.65
N ILE A 4 -4.88 17.62 -13.85
CA ILE A 4 -6.15 16.89 -13.85
C ILE A 4 -6.64 16.81 -12.41
N SER A 5 -7.60 17.66 -12.08
CA SER A 5 -8.29 17.67 -10.78
C SER A 5 -9.62 16.94 -10.81
N VAL A 6 -10.10 16.55 -12.00
CA VAL A 6 -11.41 15.93 -12.22
C VAL A 6 -11.27 14.78 -13.20
N LEU A 7 -11.79 13.61 -12.81
CA LEU A 7 -12.05 12.50 -13.73
C LEU A 7 -13.55 12.48 -13.99
N ALA A 8 -13.94 12.85 -15.21
CA ALA A 8 -15.34 12.79 -15.60
C ALA A 8 -15.87 11.36 -15.44
N PRO A 9 -17.09 11.16 -14.90
CA PRO A 9 -17.69 9.83 -14.82
C PRO A 9 -17.68 9.14 -16.19
N GLY A 10 -17.25 7.88 -16.22
CA GLY A 10 -17.16 7.10 -17.46
C GLY A 10 -15.99 7.46 -18.39
N LEU A 11 -15.06 8.34 -17.98
CA LEU A 11 -13.89 8.70 -18.81
C LEU A 11 -13.07 7.48 -19.27
N LEU A 12 -13.03 6.43 -18.45
CA LEU A 12 -12.29 5.19 -18.70
C LEU A 12 -13.20 4.04 -19.14
N GLU A 13 -14.49 4.30 -19.35
CA GLU A 13 -15.45 3.28 -19.75
C GLU A 13 -15.11 2.70 -21.12
N GLY A 14 -15.18 1.38 -21.25
CA GLY A 14 -14.84 0.67 -22.49
C GLY A 14 -13.34 0.49 -22.74
N LEU A 15 -12.45 0.99 -21.87
CA LEU A 15 -11.00 0.75 -21.97
C LEU A 15 -10.57 -0.60 -21.36
N ASP A 16 -11.33 -1.67 -21.64
CA ASP A 16 -11.16 -3.00 -21.05
C ASP A 16 -9.84 -3.70 -21.44
N GLN A 17 -9.14 -3.19 -22.46
CA GLN A 17 -7.82 -3.64 -22.90
C GLN A 17 -6.65 -2.88 -22.27
N LEU A 18 -6.91 -1.85 -21.45
CA LEU A 18 -5.85 -1.03 -20.88
C LEU A 18 -5.01 -1.85 -19.89
N LEU A 19 -3.68 -1.85 -20.10
CA LEU A 19 -2.73 -2.57 -19.26
C LEU A 19 -2.00 -1.67 -18.27
N VAL A 20 -1.80 -0.40 -18.63
CA VAL A 20 -1.07 0.58 -17.83
C VAL A 20 -1.87 1.87 -17.82
N LEU A 21 -2.14 2.39 -16.64
CA LEU A 21 -2.77 3.68 -16.42
C LEU A 21 -1.89 4.50 -15.49
N ASP A 22 -1.33 5.58 -16.04
CA ASP A 22 -0.56 6.55 -15.28
C ASP A 22 -1.36 7.85 -15.15
N LEU A 23 -1.77 8.13 -13.92
CA LEU A 23 -2.45 9.34 -13.48
C LEU A 23 -1.60 10.10 -12.46
N SER A 24 -0.30 9.84 -12.41
CA SER A 24 0.61 10.51 -11.48
C SER A 24 0.83 11.98 -11.84
N TYR A 25 1.25 12.76 -10.84
CA TYR A 25 1.50 14.20 -10.96
C TYR A 25 0.27 14.95 -11.50
N ASN A 26 -0.83 14.81 -10.76
CA ASN A 26 -2.12 15.45 -10.99
C ASN A 26 -2.67 15.99 -9.65
N GLU A 27 -3.92 16.44 -9.66
CA GLU A 27 -4.60 17.05 -8.52
C GLU A 27 -5.82 16.21 -8.11
N LEU A 28 -5.74 14.89 -8.30
CA LEU A 28 -6.84 13.97 -7.99
C LEU A 28 -7.03 13.88 -6.48
N THR A 29 -8.27 14.07 -6.05
CA THR A 29 -8.69 13.87 -4.66
C THR A 29 -9.55 12.62 -4.55
N SER A 30 -9.80 12.19 -3.31
CA SER A 30 -10.64 11.02 -3.02
C SER A 30 -12.08 11.12 -3.54
N SER A 31 -12.59 12.32 -3.86
CA SER A 31 -13.92 12.46 -4.46
C SER A 31 -13.98 11.95 -5.90
N TRP A 32 -12.84 11.95 -6.60
CA TRP A 32 -12.73 11.53 -8.00
C TRP A 32 -12.14 10.13 -8.16
N VAL A 33 -11.58 9.57 -7.08
CA VAL A 33 -11.07 8.21 -7.01
C VAL A 33 -12.05 7.38 -6.17
N ASN A 34 -13.09 6.89 -6.82
CA ASN A 34 -14.18 6.14 -6.21
C ASN A 34 -14.41 4.82 -6.96
N ARG A 35 -15.45 4.07 -6.55
CA ARG A 35 -15.75 2.73 -7.08
C ARG A 35 -16.00 2.66 -8.60
N ASP A 36 -16.42 3.77 -9.20
CA ASP A 36 -16.74 3.83 -10.63
C ASP A 36 -15.55 4.30 -11.47
N THR A 37 -14.52 4.90 -10.85
CA THR A 37 -13.39 5.51 -11.54
C THR A 37 -12.61 4.52 -12.40
N PHE A 38 -12.36 3.31 -11.87
CA PHE A 38 -11.60 2.26 -12.55
C PHE A 38 -12.45 1.05 -12.95
N SER A 39 -13.78 1.25 -12.98
CA SER A 39 -14.75 0.20 -13.30
C SER A 39 -14.46 -0.41 -14.68
N GLY A 40 -14.48 -1.73 -14.77
CA GLY A 40 -14.27 -2.46 -16.02
C GLY A 40 -12.82 -2.53 -16.53
N LEU A 41 -11.83 -1.95 -15.85
CA LEU A 41 -10.39 -2.06 -16.23
C LEU A 41 -9.78 -3.42 -15.84
N VAL A 42 -10.45 -4.51 -16.23
CA VAL A 42 -10.17 -5.88 -15.77
C VAL A 42 -8.82 -6.45 -16.22
N ARG A 43 -8.16 -5.81 -17.20
CA ARG A 43 -6.82 -6.20 -17.71
C ARG A 43 -5.69 -5.31 -17.18
N LEU A 44 -5.99 -4.33 -16.32
CA LEU A 44 -5.00 -3.37 -15.85
C LEU A 44 -3.96 -4.06 -14.98
N VAL A 45 -2.69 -3.91 -15.36
CA VAL A 45 -1.53 -4.51 -14.68
C VAL A 45 -0.83 -3.48 -13.80
N VAL A 46 -0.75 -2.22 -14.25
CA VAL A 46 -0.08 -1.14 -13.53
C VAL A 46 -1.01 0.06 -13.40
N LEU A 47 -1.19 0.53 -12.17
CA LEU A 47 -1.91 1.74 -11.84
C LEU A 47 -0.98 2.66 -11.04
N ASN A 48 -0.68 3.82 -11.61
CA ASN A 48 0.11 4.85 -10.95
C ASN A 48 -0.78 6.05 -10.62
N LEU A 49 -1.00 6.27 -9.33
CA LEU A 49 -1.75 7.40 -8.74
C LEU A 49 -0.83 8.27 -7.87
N GLY A 50 0.49 8.10 -7.98
CA GLY A 50 1.43 8.86 -7.16
C GLY A 50 1.40 10.36 -7.42
N HIS A 51 1.82 11.19 -6.47
CA HIS A 51 1.80 12.65 -6.60
C HIS A 51 0.40 13.21 -6.96
N ASN A 52 -0.56 12.93 -6.09
CA ASN A 52 -1.93 13.45 -6.13
C ASN A 52 -2.34 13.96 -4.73
N GLN A 53 -3.63 14.22 -4.51
CA GLN A 53 -4.19 14.72 -3.24
C GLN A 53 -5.23 13.75 -2.69
N ILE A 54 -5.00 12.44 -2.87
CA ILE A 54 -5.88 11.40 -2.36
C ILE A 54 -5.66 11.30 -0.85
N SER A 55 -6.73 11.50 -0.08
CA SER A 55 -6.70 11.46 1.40
C SER A 55 -7.29 10.17 1.98
N ARG A 56 -8.10 9.44 1.22
CA ARG A 56 -8.75 8.21 1.67
C ARG A 56 -8.86 7.19 0.54
N ILE A 57 -8.80 5.92 0.91
CA ILE A 57 -9.08 4.79 0.02
C ILE A 57 -10.30 4.05 0.54
N ASP A 58 -11.39 4.05 -0.22
CA ASP A 58 -12.62 3.36 0.14
C ASP A 58 -12.63 1.90 -0.34
N THR A 59 -13.44 1.05 0.32
CA THR A 59 -13.47 -0.42 0.13
C THR A 59 -13.59 -0.89 -1.33
N HIS A 60 -14.26 -0.12 -2.19
CA HIS A 60 -14.62 -0.56 -3.55
C HIS A 60 -13.87 0.18 -4.66
N VAL A 61 -12.90 1.04 -4.34
CA VAL A 61 -12.15 1.82 -5.34
C VAL A 61 -11.48 0.91 -6.39
N PHE A 62 -10.96 -0.24 -5.96
CA PHE A 62 -10.21 -1.16 -6.82
C PHE A 62 -10.96 -2.48 -7.11
N GLN A 63 -12.28 -2.48 -6.96
CA GLN A 63 -13.10 -3.72 -6.94
C GLN A 63 -12.97 -4.60 -8.21
N ASP A 64 -12.66 -4.01 -9.37
CA ASP A 64 -12.58 -4.72 -10.66
C ASP A 64 -11.14 -5.00 -11.12
N LEU A 65 -10.14 -4.56 -10.36
CA LEU A 65 -8.72 -4.59 -10.77
C LEU A 65 -8.03 -5.93 -10.43
N TYR A 66 -8.68 -7.05 -10.75
CA TYR A 66 -8.23 -8.39 -10.35
C TYR A 66 -6.86 -8.80 -10.93
N THR A 67 -6.44 -8.20 -12.04
CA THR A 67 -5.17 -8.50 -12.72
C THR A 67 -4.03 -7.58 -12.29
N LEU A 68 -4.32 -6.56 -11.48
CA LEU A 68 -3.36 -5.53 -11.08
C LEU A 68 -2.18 -6.12 -10.32
N GLN A 69 -0.98 -5.77 -10.75
CA GLN A 69 0.28 -6.26 -10.18
C GLN A 69 1.04 -5.15 -9.44
N ILE A 70 0.92 -3.91 -9.90
CA ILE A 70 1.63 -2.76 -9.33
C ILE A 70 0.63 -1.64 -9.08
N LEU A 71 0.55 -1.21 -7.83
CA LEU A 71 -0.23 -0.05 -7.40
C LEU A 71 0.69 0.94 -6.71
N ASN A 72 0.83 2.13 -7.31
CA ASN A 72 1.60 3.23 -6.74
C ASN A 72 0.66 4.34 -6.26
N LEU A 73 0.72 4.67 -4.97
CA LEU A 73 -0.04 5.72 -4.29
C LEU A 73 0.91 6.65 -3.52
N GLU A 74 2.20 6.69 -3.89
CA GLU A 74 3.18 7.54 -3.22
C GLU A 74 2.85 9.03 -3.31
N TYR A 75 3.34 9.84 -2.36
CA TYR A 75 3.15 11.30 -2.39
C TYR A 75 1.68 11.70 -2.57
N ASN A 76 0.83 11.17 -1.71
CA ASN A 76 -0.57 11.56 -1.58
C ASN A 76 -0.80 12.09 -0.14
N GLU A 77 -2.05 12.27 0.25
CA GLU A 77 -2.42 12.75 1.58
C GLU A 77 -3.12 11.66 2.41
N ILE A 78 -2.91 10.39 2.07
CA ILE A 78 -3.70 9.26 2.58
C ILE A 78 -3.51 9.14 4.10
N ASP A 79 -4.59 9.37 4.84
CA ASP A 79 -4.65 9.16 6.30
C ASP A 79 -5.59 8.01 6.67
N THR A 80 -6.47 7.60 5.76
CA THR A 80 -7.53 6.63 6.01
C THR A 80 -7.58 5.58 4.90
N ILE A 81 -7.50 4.30 5.29
CA ILE A 81 -7.75 3.15 4.40
C ILE A 81 -8.94 2.39 4.99
N ALA A 82 -10.00 2.22 4.19
CA ALA A 82 -11.16 1.45 4.61
C ALA A 82 -10.83 -0.04 4.69
N GLU A 83 -11.49 -0.75 5.60
CA GLU A 83 -11.39 -2.21 5.68
C GLU A 83 -11.75 -2.84 4.32
N GLY A 84 -10.89 -3.76 3.86
CA GLY A 84 -11.07 -4.46 2.59
C GLY A 84 -10.83 -3.61 1.34
N ALA A 85 -10.25 -2.40 1.43
CA ALA A 85 -9.92 -1.56 0.27
C ALA A 85 -9.09 -2.26 -0.82
N PHE A 86 -8.28 -3.26 -0.44
CA PHE A 86 -7.48 -4.04 -1.37
C PHE A 86 -7.94 -5.50 -1.53
N LEU A 87 -9.14 -5.85 -1.04
CA LEU A 87 -9.59 -7.24 -0.95
C LEU A 87 -9.60 -7.98 -2.29
N THR A 88 -9.89 -7.27 -3.37
CA THR A 88 -9.98 -7.81 -4.74
C THR A 88 -8.64 -7.90 -5.46
N LEU A 89 -7.59 -7.28 -4.92
CA LEU A 89 -6.25 -7.18 -5.53
C LEU A 89 -5.42 -8.45 -5.32
N SER A 90 -5.99 -9.61 -5.64
CA SER A 90 -5.42 -10.93 -5.39
C SER A 90 -4.14 -11.24 -6.18
N ASN A 91 -3.83 -10.45 -7.21
CA ASN A 91 -2.63 -10.57 -8.03
C ASN A 91 -1.62 -9.43 -7.80
N LEU A 92 -1.78 -8.63 -6.74
CA LEU A 92 -0.92 -7.48 -6.48
C LEU A 92 0.43 -7.92 -5.90
N HIS A 93 1.51 -7.53 -6.57
CA HIS A 93 2.88 -7.88 -6.22
C HIS A 93 3.59 -6.72 -5.50
N ALA A 94 3.31 -5.48 -5.88
CA ALA A 94 3.92 -4.29 -5.30
C ALA A 94 2.87 -3.23 -4.95
N LEU A 95 2.91 -2.77 -3.71
CA LEU A 95 2.09 -1.67 -3.20
C LEU A 95 3.00 -0.60 -2.59
N THR A 96 2.93 0.62 -3.13
CA THR A 96 3.65 1.77 -2.59
C THR A 96 2.67 2.77 -2.00
N LEU A 97 2.79 3.02 -0.71
CA LEU A 97 2.04 3.99 0.09
C LEU A 97 2.98 4.99 0.80
N SER A 98 4.24 5.06 0.35
CA SER A 98 5.23 5.96 0.93
C SER A 98 4.86 7.43 0.75
N HIS A 99 5.31 8.32 1.63
CA HIS A 99 4.99 9.75 1.59
C HIS A 99 3.47 10.00 1.62
N ASN A 100 2.82 9.48 2.66
CA ASN A 100 1.41 9.72 2.99
C ASN A 100 1.28 10.13 4.47
N ASN A 101 0.06 10.21 4.98
CA ASN A 101 -0.26 10.69 6.33
C ASN A 101 -0.71 9.58 7.29
N LEU A 102 -0.37 8.32 7.01
CA LEU A 102 -0.82 7.19 7.83
C LEU A 102 -0.26 7.27 9.25
N LEU A 103 -1.14 7.23 10.26
CA LEU A 103 -0.78 7.28 11.69
C LEU A 103 -0.61 5.90 12.32
N LYS A 104 -1.35 4.92 11.79
CA LYS A 104 -1.40 3.54 12.27
C LYS A 104 -1.61 2.59 11.11
N ILE A 105 -1.21 1.34 11.32
CA ILE A 105 -1.59 0.23 10.46
C ILE A 105 -2.50 -0.69 11.27
N GLU A 106 -3.78 -0.65 10.94
CA GLU A 106 -4.83 -1.42 11.61
C GLU A 106 -4.93 -2.83 11.02
N PRO A 107 -5.63 -3.76 11.71
CA PRO A 107 -5.99 -5.04 11.13
C PRO A 107 -6.72 -4.87 9.79
N PHE A 108 -6.53 -5.82 8.89
CA PHE A 108 -7.27 -5.94 7.62
C PHE A 108 -7.05 -4.82 6.58
N TYR A 109 -6.22 -3.82 6.85
CA TYR A 109 -5.83 -2.82 5.84
C TYR A 109 -5.28 -3.48 4.58
N PHE A 110 -4.47 -4.54 4.74
CA PHE A 110 -3.86 -5.29 3.64
C PHE A 110 -4.55 -6.62 3.34
N SER A 111 -5.82 -6.78 3.72
CA SER A 111 -6.58 -7.99 3.41
C SER A 111 -6.69 -8.20 1.90
N GLY A 112 -6.57 -9.46 1.46
CA GLY A 112 -6.56 -9.84 0.05
C GLY A 112 -5.19 -9.84 -0.62
N LEU A 113 -4.16 -9.23 -0.01
CA LEU A 113 -2.82 -9.10 -0.59
C LEU A 113 -1.93 -10.35 -0.42
N TYR A 114 -2.44 -11.53 -0.76
CA TYR A 114 -1.78 -12.83 -0.52
C TYR A 114 -0.47 -13.04 -1.27
N VAL A 115 -0.26 -12.37 -2.40
CA VAL A 115 0.92 -12.51 -3.26
C VAL A 115 1.82 -11.29 -3.26
N VAL A 116 1.52 -10.29 -2.43
CA VAL A 116 2.35 -9.07 -2.33
C VAL A 116 3.74 -9.45 -1.84
N ASN A 117 4.75 -8.95 -2.55
CA ASN A 117 6.15 -9.18 -2.23
C ASN A 117 6.88 -7.89 -1.84
N GLN A 118 6.35 -6.73 -2.23
CA GLN A 118 6.89 -5.41 -1.92
C GLN A 118 5.80 -4.51 -1.33
N LEU A 119 6.05 -4.01 -0.13
CA LEU A 119 5.17 -3.07 0.56
C LEU A 119 6.01 -1.93 1.13
N PHE A 120 5.77 -0.72 0.63
CA PHE A 120 6.49 0.47 1.05
C PHE A 120 5.55 1.44 1.76
N LEU A 121 5.86 1.70 3.03
CA LEU A 121 5.13 2.57 3.95
C LEU A 121 6.05 3.68 4.51
N ASP A 122 7.18 3.90 3.85
CA ASP A 122 8.19 4.87 4.26
C ASP A 122 7.63 6.29 4.29
N HIS A 123 8.20 7.15 5.13
CA HIS A 123 7.81 8.56 5.20
C HIS A 123 6.30 8.76 5.44
N ASN A 124 5.76 8.02 6.40
CA ASN A 124 4.43 8.26 6.96
C ASN A 124 4.57 8.79 8.41
N HIS A 125 3.49 8.76 9.17
CA HIS A 125 3.45 9.16 10.57
C HIS A 125 3.15 7.97 11.49
N ILE A 126 3.52 6.75 11.07
CA ILE A 126 3.11 5.51 11.73
C ILE A 126 3.75 5.44 13.12
N THR A 127 2.91 5.32 14.13
CA THR A 127 3.33 5.16 15.54
C THR A 127 3.06 3.76 16.07
N GLU A 128 2.12 3.05 15.45
CA GLU A 128 1.63 1.74 15.87
C GLU A 128 1.26 0.89 14.65
N ILE A 129 1.59 -0.40 14.71
CA ILE A 129 1.19 -1.41 13.75
C ILE A 129 0.58 -2.54 14.55
N ASP A 130 -0.68 -2.86 14.28
CA ASP A 130 -1.37 -3.93 14.98
C ASP A 130 -0.69 -5.29 14.70
N HIS A 131 -0.68 -6.16 15.70
CA HIS A 131 -0.07 -7.50 15.62
C HIS A 131 -0.59 -8.38 14.49
N ARG A 132 -1.80 -8.10 13.95
CA ARG A 132 -2.43 -8.83 12.84
C ARG A 132 -2.34 -8.10 11.50
N ALA A 133 -1.70 -6.93 11.44
CA ALA A 133 -1.66 -6.07 10.26
C ALA A 133 -1.21 -6.77 8.96
N PHE A 134 -0.30 -7.75 9.07
CA PHE A 134 0.29 -8.45 7.93
C PHE A 134 -0.19 -9.91 7.76
N GLU A 135 -1.29 -10.33 8.41
CA GLU A 135 -1.80 -11.71 8.33
C GLU A 135 -2.03 -12.23 6.91
N ASN A 136 -2.33 -11.35 5.95
CA ASN A 136 -2.55 -11.74 4.56
C ASN A 136 -1.34 -11.47 3.65
N CYS A 137 -0.23 -10.93 4.17
CA CYS A 137 0.95 -10.59 3.36
C CYS A 137 2.06 -11.65 3.48
N THR A 138 1.72 -12.93 3.54
CA THR A 138 2.68 -14.01 3.88
C THR A 138 3.80 -14.22 2.86
N ASN A 139 3.67 -13.68 1.64
CA ASN A 139 4.70 -13.67 0.59
C ASN A 139 5.61 -12.43 0.60
N LEU A 140 5.45 -11.53 1.57
CA LEU A 140 6.18 -10.27 1.62
C LEU A 140 7.69 -10.52 1.78
N LYS A 141 8.48 -9.85 0.94
CA LYS A 141 9.96 -9.97 0.88
C LYS A 141 10.63 -8.65 1.25
N ASP A 142 10.08 -7.53 0.81
CA ASP A 142 10.62 -6.21 1.11
C ASP A 142 9.55 -5.36 1.80
N LEU A 143 9.89 -4.89 3.00
CA LEU A 143 9.03 -4.02 3.81
C LEU A 143 9.79 -2.73 4.14
N GLY A 144 9.29 -1.62 3.62
CA GLY A 144 9.78 -0.28 3.94
C GLY A 144 8.93 0.36 5.04
N LEU A 145 9.53 0.68 6.17
CA LEU A 145 8.92 1.38 7.29
C LEU A 145 9.78 2.58 7.76
N SER A 146 10.74 3.00 6.93
CA SER A 146 11.67 4.05 7.29
C SER A 146 10.98 5.40 7.45
N SER A 147 11.59 6.30 8.21
CA SER A 147 11.09 7.67 8.42
C SER A 147 9.65 7.71 8.95
N ASN A 148 9.34 6.84 9.91
CA ASN A 148 8.09 6.83 10.68
C ASN A 148 8.36 7.22 12.15
N SER A 149 7.38 7.03 13.04
CA SER A 149 7.49 7.33 14.47
C SER A 149 7.37 6.09 15.36
N LEU A 150 7.75 4.91 14.86
CA LEU A 150 7.71 3.66 15.62
C LEU A 150 8.68 3.73 16.81
N THR A 151 8.22 3.28 17.98
CA THR A 151 9.03 3.25 19.21
C THR A 151 9.57 1.87 19.56
N ARG A 152 9.08 0.84 18.86
CA ARG A 152 9.46 -0.57 19.00
C ARG A 152 9.38 -1.26 17.65
N ILE A 153 10.04 -2.41 17.53
CA ILE A 153 9.86 -3.29 16.38
C ILE A 153 8.44 -3.88 16.43
N PRO A 154 7.66 -3.82 15.35
CA PRO A 154 6.30 -4.38 15.33
C PRO A 154 6.30 -5.90 15.44
N GLU A 155 5.51 -6.46 16.34
CA GLU A 155 5.34 -7.93 16.45
C GLU A 155 4.75 -8.56 15.18
N ALA A 156 3.97 -7.78 14.42
CA ALA A 156 3.34 -8.21 13.17
C ALA A 156 4.34 -8.71 12.11
N ILE A 157 5.61 -8.28 12.16
CA ILE A 157 6.62 -8.77 11.21
C ILE A 157 6.87 -10.29 11.36
N LYS A 158 6.55 -10.88 12.51
CA LYS A 158 6.68 -12.33 12.72
C LYS A 158 5.71 -13.15 11.86
N LEU A 159 4.66 -12.51 11.32
CA LEU A 159 3.69 -13.15 10.41
C LEU A 159 4.22 -13.27 8.97
N ILE A 160 5.28 -12.55 8.61
CA ILE A 160 5.84 -12.46 7.26
C ILE A 160 7.22 -13.12 7.20
N GLY A 161 7.28 -14.41 7.53
CA GLY A 161 8.54 -15.17 7.65
C GLY A 161 9.42 -15.25 6.39
N LEU A 162 8.89 -14.90 5.21
CA LEU A 162 9.66 -14.82 3.96
C LEU A 162 10.36 -13.46 3.75
N LEU A 163 10.26 -12.55 4.71
CA LEU A 163 10.86 -11.22 4.64
C LEU A 163 12.39 -11.32 4.49
N LYS A 164 12.91 -10.59 3.51
CA LYS A 164 14.31 -10.54 3.10
C LYS A 164 14.98 -9.23 3.46
N SER A 165 14.25 -8.13 3.29
CA SER A 165 14.69 -6.77 3.58
C SER A 165 13.65 -6.04 4.42
N LEU A 166 14.11 -5.45 5.52
CA LEU A 166 13.30 -4.63 6.42
C LEU A 166 13.99 -3.29 6.64
N ASP A 167 13.39 -2.19 6.21
CA ASP A 167 13.93 -0.85 6.49
C ASP A 167 13.15 -0.23 7.67
N LEU A 168 13.82 -0.05 8.81
CA LEU A 168 13.29 0.62 10.00
C LEU A 168 14.02 1.94 10.28
N GLY A 169 14.85 2.39 9.34
CA GLY A 169 15.67 3.58 9.47
C GLY A 169 14.86 4.81 9.86
N ARG A 170 15.46 5.74 10.61
CA ARG A 170 14.82 7.01 10.99
C ARG A 170 13.48 6.86 11.74
N ASN A 171 13.32 5.80 12.52
CA ASN A 171 12.27 5.66 13.53
C ASN A 171 12.75 6.11 14.93
N LYS A 172 11.92 5.91 15.96
CA LYS A 172 12.21 6.22 17.38
C LYS A 172 12.44 4.95 18.21
N ILE A 173 12.85 3.86 17.56
CA ILE A 173 13.10 2.56 18.20
C ILE A 173 14.36 2.66 19.06
N LYS A 174 14.23 2.38 20.36
CA LYS A 174 15.34 2.46 21.31
C LYS A 174 15.92 1.10 21.68
N ASN A 175 15.06 0.09 21.75
CA ASN A 175 15.41 -1.25 22.20
C ASN A 175 15.14 -2.23 21.07
N VAL A 176 16.15 -3.03 20.76
CA VAL A 176 16.09 -4.12 19.79
C VAL A 176 16.52 -5.38 20.52
N GLU A 177 15.65 -6.39 20.53
CA GLU A 177 15.92 -7.67 21.16
C GLU A 177 16.00 -8.76 20.08
N ASN A 178 16.76 -9.82 20.32
CA ASN A 178 16.82 -10.96 19.37
C ASN A 178 15.44 -11.60 19.13
N SER A 179 14.58 -11.57 20.16
CA SER A 179 13.19 -12.03 20.10
C SER A 179 12.33 -11.23 19.10
N SER A 180 12.72 -9.99 18.77
CA SER A 180 12.00 -9.14 17.83
C SER A 180 12.02 -9.66 16.40
N PHE A 181 13.08 -10.40 16.02
CA PHE A 181 13.24 -10.97 14.67
C PHE A 181 13.07 -12.49 14.64
N GLN A 182 12.55 -13.08 15.72
CA GLN A 182 12.22 -14.49 15.75
C GLN A 182 11.24 -14.82 14.60
N ALA A 183 11.45 -15.96 13.93
CA ALA A 183 10.70 -16.41 12.75
C ALA A 183 11.02 -15.69 11.42
N LEU A 184 12.00 -14.79 11.39
CA LEU A 184 12.48 -14.14 10.16
C LEU A 184 13.74 -14.83 9.61
N ASP A 185 13.65 -16.12 9.30
CA ASP A 185 14.82 -16.94 8.90
C ASP A 185 15.44 -16.54 7.55
N HIS A 186 14.71 -15.76 6.75
CA HIS A 186 15.16 -15.28 5.43
C HIS A 186 15.68 -13.83 5.43
N LEU A 187 15.66 -13.15 6.58
CA LEU A 187 16.05 -11.74 6.68
C LEU A 187 17.58 -11.61 6.59
N PHE A 188 18.07 -10.90 5.58
CA PHE A 188 19.50 -10.64 5.39
C PHE A 188 19.87 -9.15 5.32
N SER A 189 18.86 -8.26 5.26
CA SER A 189 19.07 -6.82 5.26
C SER A 189 18.14 -6.15 6.26
N ILE A 190 18.72 -5.38 7.18
CA ILE A 190 18.02 -4.45 8.06
C ILE A 190 18.74 -3.10 8.05
N ILE A 191 17.99 -2.03 7.83
CA ILE A 191 18.49 -0.65 7.74
C ILE A 191 17.86 0.19 8.86
#